data_AF-A0A945FQ47-F1
#
_entry.id   AF-A0A945FQ47-F1
#
_cell.length_a   1.000
_cell.length_b   1.000
_cell.length_c   1.000
_cell.angle_alpha   90.00
_cell.angle_beta   90.00
_cell.angle_gamma   90.00
#
_symmetry.space_group_name_H-M   'P 1'
#
loop_
_entity.id
_entity.type
_entity.pdbx_description
1 polymer ?
#
loop_
_entity_poly.entity_id
_entity_poly.type
_entity_poly.pdbx_seq_one_letter_code
_entity_poly.pdbx_strand_id
1 'polypeptide(L)'
;GPNGLPGGYPVLLNAKGAEVVLPLEITLDEAIKMNEQSGKLDSIEEIKDDGTVIFTDYAYEIMKDTLGFDCRSFSAWESKELAFEQMACFKQLAEKYIN
;
A
#
# COMPACT_ATOMS: atom_id res chain seq x y z
N GLY A 1 3.48 -10.34 0.16
CA GLY A 1 4.65 -11.04 0.70
C GLY A 1 4.62 -12.53 0.34
N PRO A 2 5.48 -13.36 0.93
CA PRO A 2 5.47 -14.81 0.72
C PRO A 2 4.10 -15.41 1.06
N ASN A 3 3.63 -16.37 0.26
CA ASN A 3 2.36 -17.08 0.49
C ASN A 3 1.13 -16.15 0.62
N GLY A 4 1.18 -14.95 0.04
CA GLY A 4 0.08 -13.97 0.12
C GLY A 4 0.06 -13.12 1.40
N LEU A 5 1.02 -13.30 2.32
CA LEU A 5 1.07 -12.56 3.59
C LEU A 5 1.41 -11.07 3.38
N PRO A 6 0.91 -10.14 4.23
CA PRO A 6 1.19 -8.72 4.13
C PRO A 6 2.66 -8.41 4.46
N GLY A 7 3.26 -7.47 3.74
CA GLY A 7 4.62 -7.01 4.00
C GLY A 7 5.71 -8.07 3.77
N GLY A 8 6.75 -8.03 4.61
CA GLY A 8 7.99 -8.81 4.49
C GLY A 8 8.25 -9.73 5.67
N TYR A 9 8.95 -10.85 5.40
CA TYR A 9 9.29 -11.87 6.40
C TYR A 9 10.69 -12.43 6.13
N PRO A 10 11.40 -12.89 7.16
CA PRO A 10 12.52 -13.80 6.96
C PRO A 10 12.02 -15.09 6.30
N VAL A 11 12.64 -15.45 5.19
CA VAL A 11 12.23 -16.62 4.39
C VAL A 11 13.42 -17.48 4.01
N LEU A 12 13.19 -18.80 3.99
CA LEU A 12 14.04 -19.76 3.30
C LEU A 12 13.44 -20.05 1.92
N LEU A 13 14.20 -19.77 0.87
CA LEU A 13 13.79 -20.04 -0.50
C LEU A 13 14.34 -21.40 -0.95
N ASN A 14 13.48 -22.23 -1.53
CA ASN A 14 13.86 -23.50 -2.13
C ASN A 14 13.03 -23.80 -3.38
N ALA A 15 13.27 -24.96 -4.03
CA ALA A 15 12.58 -25.34 -5.27
C ALA A 15 11.05 -25.47 -5.14
N LYS A 16 10.50 -25.53 -3.92
CA LYS A 16 9.05 -25.58 -3.65
C LYS A 16 8.45 -24.21 -3.36
N GLY A 17 9.25 -23.16 -3.19
CA GLY A 17 8.78 -21.80 -2.90
C GLY A 17 9.42 -21.17 -1.67
N ALA A 18 8.70 -20.24 -1.05
CA ALA A 18 9.15 -19.49 0.12
C ALA A 18 8.55 -20.06 1.41
N GLU A 19 9.42 -20.52 2.31
CA GLU A 19 9.06 -20.92 3.68
C GLU A 19 9.34 -19.76 4.64
N VAL A 20 8.34 -19.35 5.41
CA VAL A 20 8.49 -18.31 6.44
C VAL A 20 9.17 -18.92 7.66
N VAL A 21 10.29 -18.36 8.08
CA VAL A 21 11.09 -18.85 9.22
C VAL A 21 11.28 -17.74 10.23
N LEU A 22 10.42 -17.70 11.24
CA LEU A 22 10.44 -16.66 12.27
C LEU A 22 11.38 -17.02 13.44
N PRO A 23 11.92 -16.00 14.14
CA PRO A 23 12.47 -16.19 15.48
C PRO A 23 11.46 -16.84 16.41
N LEU A 24 11.93 -17.57 17.43
CA LEU A 24 11.07 -18.31 18.37
C LEU A 24 10.21 -17.38 19.25
N GLU A 25 10.60 -16.11 19.35
CA GLU A 25 9.99 -15.09 20.19
C GLU A 25 8.71 -14.48 19.58
N ILE A 26 8.45 -14.69 18.29
CA ILE A 26 7.29 -14.12 17.60
C ILE A 26 6.49 -15.19 16.87
N THR A 27 5.18 -15.10 17.00
CA THR A 27 4.24 -15.92 16.24
C THR A 27 4.02 -15.35 14.83
N LEU A 28 3.48 -16.17 13.93
CA LEU A 28 3.09 -15.71 12.59
C LEU A 28 2.05 -14.59 12.65
N ASP A 29 1.06 -14.72 13.52
CA ASP A 29 -0.01 -13.71 13.68
C ASP A 29 0.55 -12.37 14.19
N GLU A 30 1.52 -12.39 15.09
CA GLU A 30 2.21 -11.17 15.54
C GLU A 30 3.00 -10.53 14.40
N ALA A 31 3.72 -11.33 13.60
CA ALA A 31 4.44 -10.82 12.43
C ALA A 31 3.51 -10.25 11.34
N ILE A 32 2.32 -10.85 11.14
CA ILE A 32 1.27 -10.32 10.26
C ILE A 32 0.82 -8.94 10.76
N LYS A 33 0.44 -8.85 12.03
CA LYS A 33 0.01 -7.57 12.65
C LYS A 33 1.09 -6.50 12.56
N MET A 34 2.36 -6.85 12.80
CA MET A 34 3.48 -5.92 12.66
C MET A 34 3.59 -5.38 11.23
N ASN A 35 3.42 -6.24 10.21
CA ASN A 35 3.46 -5.84 8.81
C ASN A 35 2.27 -4.96 8.43
N GLU A 36 1.06 -5.30 8.89
CA GLU A 36 -0.15 -4.47 8.66
C GLU A 36 -0.01 -3.08 9.30
N GLN A 37 0.49 -2.99 10.54
CA GLN A 37 0.76 -1.70 11.17
C GLN A 37 1.85 -0.92 10.43
N SER A 38 2.89 -1.61 9.92
CA SER A 38 3.95 -0.97 9.13
C SER A 38 3.43 -0.45 7.80
N GLY A 39 2.46 -1.11 7.17
CA GLY A 39 1.82 -0.67 5.93
C GLY A 39 1.21 0.73 6.02
N LYS A 40 0.78 1.14 7.22
CA LYS A 40 0.26 2.51 7.46
C LYS A 40 1.34 3.57 7.28
N LEU A 41 2.61 3.23 7.50
CA LEU A 41 3.75 4.13 7.24
C LEU A 41 3.99 4.32 5.73
N ASP A 42 3.59 3.33 4.93
CA ASP A 42 3.52 3.41 3.46
C ASP A 42 2.15 3.95 2.98
N SER A 43 1.41 4.62 3.87
CA SER A 43 0.10 5.24 3.59
C SER A 43 -1.06 4.27 3.31
N ILE A 44 -0.88 2.96 3.50
CA ILE A 44 -1.91 1.95 3.31
C ILE A 44 -2.54 1.58 4.66
N GLU A 45 -3.83 1.86 4.83
CA GLU A 45 -4.58 1.49 6.05
C GLU A 45 -4.88 -0.01 6.07
N GLU A 46 -5.34 -0.54 4.93
CA GLU A 46 -5.78 -1.93 4.78
C GLU A 46 -5.72 -2.35 3.32
N ILE A 47 -5.47 -3.62 3.07
CA ILE A 47 -5.75 -4.29 1.79
C ILE A 47 -6.81 -5.35 2.08
N LYS A 48 -7.99 -5.21 1.49
CA LYS A 48 -9.10 -6.16 1.68
C LYS A 48 -8.81 -7.48 0.97
N ASP A 49 -9.56 -8.51 1.33
CA ASP A 49 -9.47 -9.85 0.72
C ASP A 49 -9.69 -9.85 -0.81
N ASP A 50 -10.43 -8.88 -1.34
CA ASP A 50 -10.67 -8.72 -2.79
C ASP A 50 -9.57 -7.91 -3.52
N GLY A 51 -8.52 -7.51 -2.79
CA GLY A 51 -7.42 -6.70 -3.30
C GLY A 51 -7.73 -5.20 -3.36
N THR A 52 -8.84 -4.73 -2.79
CA THR A 52 -9.10 -3.30 -2.63
C THR A 52 -8.11 -2.70 -1.64
N VAL A 53 -7.41 -1.66 -2.07
CA VAL A 53 -6.49 -0.88 -1.24
C VAL A 53 -7.25 0.27 -0.61
N ILE A 54 -7.09 0.47 0.70
CA ILE A 54 -7.60 1.63 1.43
C ILE A 54 -6.42 2.47 1.89
N PHE A 55 -6.39 3.75 1.50
CA PHE A 55 -5.39 4.69 2.00
C PHE A 55 -5.72 5.15 3.42
N THR A 56 -4.68 5.40 4.22
CA THR A 56 -4.80 6.09 5.50
C THR A 56 -5.46 7.47 5.32
N ASP A 57 -6.17 7.93 6.36
CA ASP A 57 -6.86 9.23 6.31
C ASP A 57 -5.87 10.37 6.05
N TYR A 58 -4.71 10.38 6.71
CA TYR A 58 -3.72 11.45 6.53
C TYR A 58 -3.23 11.54 5.07
N ALA A 59 -2.99 10.40 4.42
CA ALA A 59 -2.50 10.39 3.04
C ALA A 59 -3.60 10.80 2.07
N TYR A 60 -4.83 10.32 2.30
CA TYR A 60 -6.00 10.72 1.52
C TYR A 60 -6.22 12.24 1.58
N GLU A 61 -6.25 12.84 2.78
CA GLU A 61 -6.47 14.28 2.93
C GLU A 61 -5.34 15.09 2.28
N ILE A 62 -4.07 14.70 2.43
CA ILE A 62 -2.95 15.39 1.76
C ILE A 62 -3.11 15.34 0.24
N MET A 63 -3.42 14.16 -0.32
CA MET A 63 -3.58 13.98 -1.76
C MET A 63 -4.77 14.79 -2.30
N LYS A 64 -5.88 14.82 -1.56
CA LYS A 64 -7.06 15.59 -1.92
C LYS A 64 -6.80 17.10 -1.84
N ASP A 65 -6.30 17.59 -0.73
CA ASP A 65 -6.16 19.03 -0.48
C ASP A 65 -4.99 19.66 -1.25
N THR A 66 -3.89 18.91 -1.40
CA THR A 66 -2.68 19.42 -2.06
C THR A 66 -2.71 19.19 -3.57
N LEU A 67 -3.04 17.97 -3.98
CA LEU A 67 -2.98 17.56 -5.39
C LEU A 67 -4.33 17.70 -6.10
N GLY A 68 -5.44 17.71 -5.37
CA GLY A 68 -6.78 17.63 -5.96
C GLY A 68 -7.18 16.21 -6.37
N PHE A 69 -6.50 15.18 -5.85
CA PHE A 69 -6.75 13.78 -6.19
C PHE A 69 -7.65 13.13 -5.12
N ASP A 70 -8.95 13.02 -5.41
CA ASP A 70 -9.97 12.52 -4.47
C ASP A 70 -10.16 11.00 -4.61
N CYS A 71 -9.18 10.23 -4.14
CA CYS A 71 -9.22 8.77 -4.17
C CYS A 71 -8.83 8.19 -2.81
N ARG A 72 -9.83 7.72 -2.05
CA ARG A 72 -9.62 7.11 -0.73
C ARG A 72 -9.32 5.61 -0.79
N SER A 73 -9.85 4.93 -1.80
CA SER A 73 -9.67 3.50 -1.99
C SER A 73 -9.81 3.14 -3.46
N PHE A 74 -9.16 2.07 -3.88
CA PHE A 74 -9.24 1.58 -5.25
C PHE A 74 -8.98 0.08 -5.32
N SER A 75 -9.54 -0.57 -6.33
CA SER A 75 -9.16 -1.93 -6.73
C SER A 75 -7.87 -1.89 -7.53
N ALA A 76 -7.03 -2.92 -7.41
CA ALA A 76 -5.81 -3.06 -8.22
C ALA A 76 -6.08 -2.94 -9.74
N TRP A 77 -7.29 -3.28 -10.20
CA TRP A 77 -7.68 -3.17 -11.61
C TRP A 77 -7.89 -1.74 -12.11
N GLU A 78 -8.11 -0.79 -11.20
CA GLU A 78 -8.30 0.65 -11.50
C GLU A 78 -6.97 1.42 -11.52
N SER A 79 -5.86 0.77 -11.17
CA SER A 79 -4.55 1.41 -10.95
C SER A 79 -4.08 2.24 -12.14
N LYS A 80 -4.35 1.78 -13.37
CA LYS A 80 -3.89 2.44 -14.59
C LYS A 80 -4.64 3.75 -14.82
N GLU A 81 -5.96 3.71 -14.72
CA GLU A 81 -6.83 4.87 -14.91
C GLU A 81 -6.55 5.93 -13.83
N LEU A 82 -6.42 5.50 -12.57
CA LEU A 82 -6.08 6.38 -11.46
C LEU A 82 -4.68 6.99 -11.57
N ALA A 83 -3.70 6.25 -12.11
CA ALA A 83 -2.39 6.82 -12.38
C ALA A 83 -2.45 7.98 -13.39
N PHE A 84 -3.28 7.87 -14.44
CA PHE A 84 -3.46 8.96 -15.40
C PHE A 84 -4.18 10.16 -14.81
N GLU A 85 -5.20 9.93 -13.97
CA GLU A 85 -5.87 11.00 -13.23
C GLU A 85 -4.90 11.73 -12.32
N GLN A 86 -4.13 11.00 -11.51
CA GLN A 86 -3.13 11.57 -10.61
C GLN A 86 -2.06 12.37 -11.38
N MET A 87 -1.62 11.89 -12.54
CA MET A 87 -0.71 12.64 -13.42
C MET A 87 -1.34 13.94 -13.93
N ALA A 88 -2.64 13.96 -14.23
CA ALA A 88 -3.34 15.17 -14.66
C ALA A 88 -3.45 16.19 -13.52
N CYS A 89 -3.80 15.74 -12.31
CA CYS A 89 -3.81 16.57 -11.10
C CYS A 89 -2.43 17.18 -10.82
N PHE A 90 -1.36 16.38 -10.93
CA PHE A 90 0.01 16.87 -10.76
C PHE A 90 0.41 17.93 -11.79
N LYS A 91 0.03 17.76 -13.06
CA LYS A 91 0.28 18.78 -14.10
C LYS A 91 -0.41 20.09 -13.78
N GLN A 92 -1.67 20.06 -13.34
CA GLN A 92 -2.40 21.27 -12.94
C GLN A 92 -1.75 21.97 -11.74
N LEU A 93 -1.28 21.18 -10.76
CA LEU A 93 -0.55 21.71 -9.61
C LEU A 93 0.77 22.37 -10.05
N ALA A 94 1.52 21.72 -10.93
CA ALA A 94 2.79 22.24 -11.46
C ALA A 94 2.58 23.53 -12.26
N GLU A 95 1.55 23.62 -13.10
CA GLU A 95 1.20 24.83 -13.85
C GLU A 95 0.90 26.03 -12.94
N LYS A 96 0.35 25.78 -11.75
CA LYS A 96 0.01 26.85 -10.78
C LYS A 96 1.24 27.41 -10.04
N TYR A 97 2.27 26.60 -9.81
CA TYR A 97 3.35 26.95 -8.87
C TYR A 97 4.78 26.86 -9.44
N ILE A 98 4.98 26.21 -10.58
CA ILE A 98 6.32 25.98 -11.18
C ILE A 98 6.50 26.78 -12.48
N ASN A 99 5.39 27.15 -13.16
CA ASN A 99 5.40 27.96 -14.38
C ASN A 99 5.15 29.44 -14.11
#